data_AF-A0A2G8SPS9-F1
#
_entry.id   AF-A0A2G8SPS9-F1
#
_cell.length_a   1.000
_cell.length_b   1.000
_cell.length_c   1.000
_cell.angle_alpha   90.00
_cell.angle_beta   90.00
_cell.angle_gamma   90.00
#
_symmetry.space_group_name_H-M   'P 1'
#
loop_
_entity.id
_entity.type
_entity.pdbx_description
1 polymer ?
#
loop_
_entity_poly.entity_id
_entity_poly.type
_entity_poly.pdbx_seq_one_letter_code
_entity_poly.pdbx_strand_id
1 'polypeptide(L)'
;MTAFLPLDAAAPCPPSPAFLVPTPDPAGHVKRVVKAVLKARRIAVVCGAGISVQAGIPDFRSSEGLFQSLKKDHPTLSSGKDLFDASVFSSVGQGWGAVVRVPQGTSAATTPRGQPHG
;
A
#
# COMPACT_ATOMS: atom_id res chain seq x y z
N MET A 1 3.41 24.93 5.84
CA MET A 1 4.67 24.35 5.33
C MET A 1 4.64 22.86 5.59
N THR A 2 4.82 22.02 4.57
CA THR A 2 4.84 20.56 4.73
C THR A 2 6.29 20.10 4.74
N ALA A 3 6.77 19.63 5.88
CA ALA A 3 8.13 19.15 6.03
C ALA A 3 8.28 17.74 5.46
N PHE A 4 9.31 17.53 4.64
CA PHE A 4 9.77 16.20 4.28
C PHE A 4 10.60 15.64 5.42
N LEU A 5 10.16 14.51 5.95
CA LEU A 5 10.83 13.77 7.00
C LEU A 5 11.09 12.35 6.45
N PRO A 6 12.32 12.04 6.02
CA PRO A 6 12.59 10.74 5.45
C PRO A 6 12.59 9.66 6.55
N LEU A 7 12.13 8.46 6.21
CA LEU A 7 12.22 7.29 7.09
C LEU A 7 13.66 6.76 7.17
N ASP A 8 14.44 6.95 6.11
CA ASP A 8 15.88 6.69 6.05
C ASP A 8 16.63 8.02 5.96
N ALA A 9 17.59 8.26 6.87
CA ALA A 9 18.36 9.50 6.91
C ALA A 9 19.11 9.80 5.60
N ALA A 10 19.40 8.79 4.78
CA ALA A 10 20.07 8.94 3.49
C ALA A 10 19.13 9.24 2.31
N ALA A 11 17.81 9.20 2.51
CA ALA A 11 16.86 9.35 1.42
C ALA A 11 16.81 10.81 0.90
N PRO A 12 16.95 11.04 -0.42
CA PRO A 12 16.85 12.37 -1.00
C PRO A 12 15.42 12.90 -0.90
N CYS A 13 15.28 14.23 -0.86
CA CYS A 13 13.97 14.86 -0.93
C CYS A 13 13.33 14.55 -2.30
N PRO A 14 12.09 14.02 -2.35
CA PRO A 14 11.45 13.73 -3.61
C PRO A 14 11.18 15.04 -4.38
N PRO A 15 11.29 15.02 -5.73
CA PRO A 15 11.05 16.20 -6.55
C PRO A 15 9.56 16.60 -6.61
N SER A 16 8.67 15.69 -6.20
CA SER A 16 7.23 15.93 -6.14
C SER A 16 6.63 15.36 -4.85
N PRO A 17 5.59 16.02 -4.30
CA PRO A 17 5.08 17.33 -4.72
C PRO A 17 6.02 18.49 -4.32
N ALA A 18 6.07 19.54 -5.14
CA ALA A 18 7.02 20.66 -5.01
C ALA A 18 6.91 21.48 -3.71
N PHE A 19 5.82 21.31 -2.95
CA PHE A 19 5.63 21.97 -1.66
C PHE A 19 6.35 21.24 -0.49
N LEU A 20 6.95 20.08 -0.74
CA LEU A 20 7.76 19.38 0.26
C LEU A 20 9.09 20.12 0.45
N VAL A 21 9.37 20.47 1.70
CA VAL A 21 10.62 21.14 2.05
C VAL A 21 11.41 20.27 3.03
N PRO A 22 12.71 20.03 2.82
CA PRO A 22 13.55 19.32 3.78
C PRO A 22 13.51 20.00 5.15
N THR A 23 13.46 19.21 6.20
CA THR A 23 13.55 19.75 7.56
C THR A 23 14.99 19.78 8.05
N PRO A 24 15.45 20.89 8.67
CA PRO A 24 16.76 20.93 9.33
C PRO A 24 16.78 20.17 10.67
N ASP A 25 15.61 19.78 11.20
CA ASP A 25 15.48 19.06 12.48
C ASP A 25 14.49 17.88 12.35
N PRO A 26 14.89 16.75 11.74
CA PRO A 26 14.05 15.56 11.62
C PRO A 26 13.62 14.99 12.98
N ALA A 27 14.59 14.83 13.89
CA ALA A 27 14.38 14.19 15.19
C ALA A 27 13.40 14.99 16.06
N GLY A 28 13.49 16.32 16.08
CA GLY A 28 12.56 17.15 16.81
C GLY A 28 11.14 17.12 16.25
N HIS A 29 10.97 17.02 14.91
CA HIS A 29 9.64 16.80 14.31
C HIS A 29 9.04 15.46 14.72
N VAL A 30 9.80 14.36 14.65
CA VAL A 30 9.33 13.04 15.12
C VAL A 30 8.93 13.10 16.58
N LYS A 31 9.78 13.69 17.43
CA LYS A 31 9.51 13.83 18.87
C LYS A 31 8.22 14.62 19.14
N ARG A 32 7.93 15.65 18.34
CA ARG A 32 6.67 16.41 18.42
C ARG A 32 5.47 15.55 18.05
N VAL A 33 5.54 14.78 16.95
CA VAL A 33 4.45 13.88 16.52
C VAL A 33 4.18 12.82 17.57
N VAL A 34 5.21 12.13 18.06
CA VAL A 34 5.08 11.11 19.11
C VAL A 34 4.43 11.70 20.37
N LYS A 35 4.89 12.88 20.82
CA LYS A 35 4.31 13.56 21.98
C LYS A 35 2.84 13.94 21.76
N ALA A 36 2.46 14.36 20.56
CA ALA A 36 1.08 14.70 20.23
C ALA A 36 0.18 13.45 20.27
N VAL A 37 0.64 12.34 19.68
CA VAL A 37 -0.08 11.05 19.69
C VAL A 37 -0.26 10.53 21.11
N LEU A 38 0.80 10.49 21.92
CA LEU A 38 0.76 9.99 23.30
C LEU A 38 -0.13 10.83 24.24
N LYS A 39 -0.29 12.13 23.95
CA LYS A 39 -1.13 13.02 24.75
C LYS A 39 -2.60 13.03 24.31
N ALA A 40 -2.90 12.58 23.10
CA ALA A 40 -4.24 12.64 22.57
C ALA A 40 -5.17 11.65 23.30
N ARG A 41 -6.33 12.12 23.75
CA ARG A 41 -7.34 11.29 24.43
C ARG A 41 -8.40 10.72 23.49
N ARG A 42 -8.52 11.31 22.29
CA ARG A 42 -9.49 10.94 21.25
C ARG A 42 -8.79 11.07 19.91
N ILE A 43 -8.56 9.95 19.24
CA ILE A 43 -7.85 9.87 17.96
C ILE A 43 -8.79 9.24 16.93
N ALA A 44 -8.99 9.93 15.82
CA ALA A 44 -9.58 9.33 14.62
C ALA A 44 -8.45 9.00 13.65
N VAL A 45 -8.46 7.78 13.11
CA VAL A 45 -7.47 7.33 12.12
C VAL A 45 -8.22 7.06 10.81
N VAL A 46 -7.79 7.72 9.74
CA VAL A 46 -8.31 7.48 8.39
C VAL A 46 -7.32 6.58 7.66
N CYS A 47 -7.76 5.39 7.29
CA CYS A 47 -6.95 4.39 6.60
C CYS A 47 -7.46 4.18 5.16
N GLY A 48 -6.54 3.82 4.25
CA GLY A 48 -6.86 3.35 2.90
C GLY A 48 -6.25 1.97 2.64
N ALA A 49 -6.41 1.44 1.43
CA ALA A 49 -5.95 0.08 1.06
C ALA A 49 -4.45 -0.18 1.30
N GLY A 50 -3.62 0.87 1.30
CA GLY A 50 -2.17 0.74 1.54
C GLY A 50 -1.80 0.02 2.84
N ILE A 51 -2.65 0.06 3.87
CA ILE A 51 -2.35 -0.60 5.15
C ILE A 51 -2.34 -2.14 5.06
N SER A 52 -3.00 -2.71 4.05
CA SER A 52 -3.17 -4.16 3.90
C SER A 52 -2.26 -4.79 2.86
N VAL A 53 -1.41 -4.00 2.20
CA VAL A 53 -0.50 -4.47 1.13
C VAL A 53 0.44 -5.56 1.63
N GLN A 54 0.98 -5.41 2.85
CA GLN A 54 1.85 -6.41 3.47
C GLN A 54 1.10 -7.70 3.86
N ALA A 55 -0.22 -7.65 3.98
CA ALA A 55 -1.07 -8.84 4.19
C ALA A 55 -1.48 -9.52 2.87
N GLY A 56 -0.94 -9.07 1.74
CA GLY A 56 -1.23 -9.62 0.41
C GLY A 56 -2.48 -9.05 -0.26
N ILE A 57 -3.10 -8.01 0.30
CA ILE A 57 -4.25 -7.32 -0.30
C ILE A 57 -3.71 -6.10 -1.06
N PRO A 58 -3.74 -6.10 -2.41
CA PRO A 58 -3.13 -5.04 -3.20
C PRO A 58 -3.87 -3.71 -2.99
N ASP A 59 -3.11 -2.61 -3.07
CA ASP A 59 -3.69 -1.28 -3.19
C ASP A 59 -3.98 -0.95 -4.67
N PHE A 60 -4.57 0.22 -4.91
CA PHE A 60 -4.93 0.64 -6.27
C PHE A 60 -3.81 1.38 -6.99
N ARG A 61 -2.95 2.08 -6.25
CA ARG A 61 -2.15 3.20 -6.79
C ARG A 61 -0.64 2.99 -6.68
N SER A 62 -0.16 1.96 -6.00
CA SER A 62 1.28 1.66 -5.99
C SER A 62 1.77 1.22 -7.37
N SER A 63 3.10 1.13 -7.53
CA SER A 63 3.71 0.64 -8.78
C SER A 63 3.24 -0.75 -9.18
N GLU A 64 2.93 -1.60 -8.20
CA GLU A 64 2.37 -2.95 -8.38
C GLU A 64 0.86 -3.00 -8.04
N GLY A 65 0.21 -1.84 -7.98
CA GLY A 65 -1.20 -1.72 -7.62
C GLY A 65 -2.15 -2.17 -8.73
N LEU A 66 -3.42 -2.36 -8.37
CA LEU A 66 -4.44 -2.87 -9.29
C LEU A 66 -4.56 -2.07 -10.59
N PHE A 67 -4.42 -0.73 -10.56
CA PHE A 67 -4.53 0.07 -11.78
C PHE A 67 -3.45 -0.23 -12.82
N GLN A 68 -2.25 -0.66 -12.41
CA GLN A 68 -1.20 -1.03 -13.35
C GLN A 68 -1.47 -2.39 -14.00
N SER A 69 -1.96 -3.36 -13.22
CA SER A 69 -2.37 -4.67 -13.74
C SER A 69 -3.54 -4.54 -14.71
N LEU A 70 -4.56 -3.76 -14.33
CA LEU A 70 -5.75 -3.56 -15.17
C LEU A 70 -5.47 -2.80 -16.45
N LYS A 71 -4.55 -1.82 -16.43
CA LYS A 71 -4.13 -1.12 -17.65
C LYS A 71 -3.40 -2.05 -18.63
N LYS A 72 -2.66 -3.04 -18.12
CA LYS A 72 -1.99 -4.06 -18.94
C LYS A 72 -3.00 -5.05 -19.53
N ASP A 73 -3.96 -5.51 -18.73
CA ASP A 73 -4.90 -6.57 -19.11
C ASP A 73 -6.10 -6.03 -19.92
N HIS A 74 -6.50 -4.77 -19.69
CA HIS A 74 -7.65 -4.12 -20.30
C HIS A 74 -7.36 -2.63 -20.61
N PRO A 75 -6.70 -2.31 -21.73
CA PRO A 75 -6.28 -0.94 -22.05
C PRO A 75 -7.44 0.06 -22.24
N THR A 76 -8.67 -0.42 -22.39
CA THR A 76 -9.90 0.40 -22.46
C THR A 76 -10.44 0.81 -21.09
N LEU A 77 -10.08 0.09 -20.01
CA LEU A 77 -10.45 0.41 -18.62
C LEU A 77 -9.39 1.36 -18.04
N SER A 78 -9.40 2.59 -18.54
CA SER A 78 -8.35 3.58 -18.29
C SER A 78 -8.54 4.39 -17.01
N SER A 79 -9.72 4.31 -16.37
CA SER A 79 -10.06 5.11 -15.21
C SER A 79 -10.39 4.25 -14.01
N GLY A 80 -9.80 4.59 -12.85
CA GLY A 80 -10.22 4.01 -11.56
C GLY A 80 -11.71 4.21 -11.27
N LYS A 81 -12.36 5.20 -11.90
CA LYS A 81 -13.80 5.40 -11.82
C LYS A 81 -14.59 4.25 -12.43
N ASP A 82 -14.10 3.63 -13.51
CA ASP A 82 -14.77 2.53 -14.20
C ASP A 82 -14.77 1.26 -13.34
N LEU A 83 -13.76 1.08 -12.48
CA LEU A 83 -13.71 -0.02 -11.51
C LEU A 83 -14.71 0.11 -10.35
N PHE A 84 -15.18 1.33 -10.08
CA PHE A 84 -16.10 1.63 -8.99
C PHE A 84 -17.46 2.11 -9.49
N ASP A 85 -17.72 2.03 -10.80
CA ASP A 85 -18.99 2.36 -11.40
C ASP A 85 -19.87 1.11 -11.48
N ALA A 86 -21.03 1.16 -10.80
CA ALA A 86 -22.04 0.10 -10.81
C ALA A 86 -22.42 -0.36 -12.24
N SER A 87 -22.32 0.52 -13.24
CA SER A 87 -22.67 0.23 -14.63
C SER A 87 -21.71 -0.72 -15.36
N VAL A 88 -20.49 -0.92 -14.85
CA VAL A 88 -19.52 -1.92 -15.36
C VAL A 88 -19.85 -3.34 -14.82
N PHE A 89 -20.74 -3.45 -13.83
CA PHE A 89 -21.10 -4.72 -13.16
C PHE A 89 -22.31 -5.44 -13.76
N SER A 90 -22.98 -4.84 -14.75
CA SER A 90 -24.19 -5.41 -15.36
C SER A 90 -23.91 -6.41 -16.49
N SER A 91 -22.68 -6.51 -17.01
CA SER A 91 -22.27 -7.54 -17.98
C SER A 91 -21.65 -8.74 -17.26
N VAL A 92 -22.54 -9.61 -16.81
CA VAL A 92 -22.29 -10.85 -16.07
C VAL A 92 -21.20 -11.73 -16.71
N GLY A 93 -20.17 -12.08 -15.92
CA GLY A 93 -19.47 -13.36 -16.07
C GLY A 93 -18.00 -13.42 -15.65
N GLN A 94 -17.16 -12.42 -15.95
CA GLN A 94 -15.69 -12.60 -15.92
C GLN A 94 -14.88 -11.58 -15.10
N GLY A 95 -15.50 -10.56 -14.50
CA GLY A 95 -14.76 -9.42 -13.92
C GLY A 95 -14.15 -9.64 -12.52
N TRP A 96 -14.81 -10.38 -11.62
CA TRP A 96 -14.38 -10.43 -10.20
C TRP A 96 -13.32 -11.49 -9.88
N GLY A 97 -13.34 -12.63 -10.57
CA GLY A 97 -12.45 -13.76 -10.26
C GLY A 97 -10.98 -13.54 -10.64
N ALA A 98 -10.71 -12.62 -11.58
CA ALA A 98 -9.36 -12.26 -12.00
C ALA A 98 -8.76 -11.11 -11.16
N VAL A 99 -9.57 -10.13 -10.79
CA VAL A 99 -9.11 -8.87 -10.15
C VAL A 99 -8.86 -9.02 -8.65
N VAL A 100 -9.68 -9.81 -7.94
CA VAL A 100 -9.51 -10.06 -6.50
C VAL A 100 -9.25 -11.55 -6.29
N ARG A 101 -8.07 -12.00 -6.72
CA ARG A 101 -7.53 -13.30 -6.30
C ARG A 101 -6.51 -13.04 -5.21
N VAL A 102 -6.93 -13.19 -3.96
CA VAL A 102 -5.99 -13.24 -2.83
C VAL A 102 -5.10 -14.46 -3.09
N PRO A 103 -3.77 -14.30 -3.25
CA PRO A 103 -2.87 -15.44 -3.31
C PRO A 103 -3.05 -16.20 -2.00
N GLN A 104 -3.59 -17.42 -2.05
CA GLN A 104 -3.47 -18.31 -0.90
C GLN A 104 -1.98 -18.54 -0.70
N GLY A 105 -1.46 -18.11 0.45
CA GLY A 105 -0.06 -18.26 0.78
C GLY A 105 0.36 -19.69 0.51
N THR A 106 1.40 -19.86 -0.30
CA THR A 106 2.06 -21.16 -0.44
C THR A 106 2.54 -21.55 0.94
N SER A 107 1.91 -22.55 1.56
CA SER A 107 2.43 -23.22 2.75
C SER A 107 3.88 -23.58 2.45
N ALA A 108 4.81 -22.96 3.17
CA ALA A 108 6.20 -23.34 3.14
C ALA A 108 6.27 -24.84 3.44
N ALA A 109 6.74 -25.61 2.46
CA ALA A 109 7.00 -27.03 2.64
C ALA A 109 7.95 -27.17 3.81
N THR A 110 7.45 -27.76 4.91
CA THR A 110 8.27 -28.14 6.05
C THR A 110 9.14 -29.30 5.61
N THR A 111 10.39 -29.04 5.24
CA THR A 111 11.41 -30.08 5.05
C THR A 111 11.55 -30.86 6.37
N PRO A 112 11.28 -32.18 6.41
CA PRO A 112 11.49 -32.95 7.62
C PRO A 112 13.00 -33.05 7.89
N ARG A 113 13.39 -32.57 9.08
CA ARG A 113 14.73 -32.72 9.64
C ARG A 113 15.09 -34.22 9.73
N GLY A 114 16.32 -34.54 9.34
CA GLY A 114 16.82 -35.89 9.09
C GLY A 114 16.72 -36.89 10.25
N GLN A 115 16.63 -38.16 9.87
CA GLN A 115 16.83 -39.32 10.74
C GLN A 115 18.26 -39.34 11.30
N PRO A 116 18.45 -39.69 12.59
CA PRO A 116 19.76 -40.07 13.09
C PRO A 116 20.04 -41.53 12.69
N HIS A 117 21.04 -41.76 11.84
CA HIS A 117 21.67 -43.06 11.74
C HIS A 117 22.65 -43.22 12.92
N GLY A 118 22.60 -44.39 13.55
CA GLY A 118 23.49 -44.80 14.64
C GLY A 118 24.89 -45.16 14.20
#